data_AF-A0A3N8QQU9-F1
#
_entry.id   AF-A0A3N8QQU9-F1
#
_cell.length_a   1.000
_cell.length_b   1.000
_cell.length_c   1.000
_cell.angle_alpha   90.00
_cell.angle_beta   90.00
_cell.angle_gamma   90.00
#
_symmetry.space_group_name_H-M   'P 1'
#
loop_
_entity.id
_entity.type
_entity.pdbx_description
1 polymer ?
#
loop_
_entity_poly.entity_id
_entity_poly.type
_entity_poly.pdbx_seq_one_letter_code
_entity_poly.pdbx_strand_id
1 'polypeptide(L)'
;MAIKQAVVLESTGATAEYHVVTQVMIDTLSKTTSATIMSYVSADTHTSGKQPIQGATTIYMQGVPDANEGAISFAEKLLIVSKPADGDQTAEVLPYGANRYMLAGGTIVE
;
A
#
# COMPACT_ATOMS: atom_id res chain seq x y z
N MET A 1 8.40 6.27 -7.66
CA MET A 1 7.34 5.31 -7.99
C MET A 1 6.17 5.51 -7.05
N ALA A 2 4.99 5.22 -7.55
CA ALA A 2 3.72 5.27 -6.85
C ALA A 2 2.83 4.15 -7.37
N ILE A 3 1.74 3.88 -6.67
CA ILE A 3 0.72 2.93 -7.09
C ILE A 3 -0.49 3.75 -7.56
N LYS A 4 -0.88 3.54 -8.82
CA LYS A 4 -2.11 4.06 -9.39
C LYS A 4 -3.23 3.07 -9.15
N GLN A 5 -4.22 3.47 -8.36
CA GLN A 5 -5.43 2.69 -8.07
C GLN A 5 -6.53 3.63 -7.59
N ALA A 6 -7.74 3.50 -8.11
CA ALA A 6 -8.86 4.31 -7.63
C ALA A 6 -9.42 3.71 -6.33
N VAL A 7 -9.30 4.45 -5.23
CA VAL A 7 -9.81 4.07 -3.91
C VAL A 7 -10.74 5.15 -3.39
N VAL A 8 -11.99 4.79 -3.10
CA VAL A 8 -12.93 5.69 -2.40
C VAL A 8 -12.60 5.64 -0.92
N LEU A 9 -12.23 6.79 -0.36
CA LEU A 9 -11.84 6.92 1.04
C LEU A 9 -13.07 6.92 1.94
N GLU A 10 -13.16 5.98 2.87
CA GLU A 10 -14.30 5.88 3.80
C GLU A 10 -14.49 7.14 4.66
N SER A 11 -13.39 7.83 5.01
CA SER A 11 -13.42 8.99 5.88
C SER A 11 -14.00 10.25 5.24
N THR A 12 -13.99 10.35 3.91
CA THR A 12 -14.37 11.58 3.18
C THR A 12 -15.34 11.34 2.02
N GLY A 13 -15.48 10.10 1.57
CA GLY A 13 -16.18 9.75 0.33
C GLY A 13 -15.44 10.19 -0.95
N ALA A 14 -14.28 10.82 -0.84
CA ALA A 14 -13.50 11.26 -1.99
C ALA A 14 -12.68 10.12 -2.60
N THR A 15 -12.37 10.21 -3.88
CA THR A 15 -11.50 9.23 -4.57
C THR A 15 -10.05 9.69 -4.52
N ALA A 16 -9.17 8.80 -4.07
CA ALA A 16 -7.73 8.91 -4.25
C ALA A 16 -7.30 7.97 -5.37
N GLU A 17 -6.43 8.43 -6.27
CA GLU A 17 -5.96 7.63 -7.42
C GLU A 17 -4.46 7.35 -7.41
N TYR A 18 -3.70 8.04 -6.55
CA TYR A 18 -2.25 8.03 -6.58
C TYR A 18 -1.69 7.84 -5.16
N HIS A 19 -1.02 6.71 -4.93
CA HIS A 19 -0.58 6.29 -3.60
C HIS A 19 0.95 6.16 -3.58
N VAL A 20 1.59 6.91 -2.69
CA VAL A 20 3.05 6.95 -2.58
C VAL A 20 3.47 6.24 -1.29
N VAL A 21 4.35 5.25 -1.41
CA VAL A 21 4.98 4.62 -0.23
C VAL A 21 6.02 5.58 0.34
N THR A 22 5.82 6.03 1.56
CA THR A 22 6.72 7.00 2.23
C THR A 22 7.64 6.34 3.24
N GLN A 23 7.28 5.16 3.75
CA GLN A 23 8.11 4.40 4.70
C GLN A 23 7.83 2.91 4.54
N VAL A 24 8.87 2.09 4.68
CA VAL A 24 8.75 0.65 4.84
C VAL A 24 9.53 0.21 6.07
N MET A 25 8.93 -0.66 6.89
CA MET A 25 9.56 -1.30 8.03
C MET A 25 9.51 -2.81 7.84
N ILE A 26 10.63 -3.48 8.08
CA ILE A 26 10.76 -4.93 7.95
C ILE A 26 11.03 -5.49 9.34
N ASP A 27 10.20 -6.42 9.77
CA ASP A 27 10.43 -7.21 10.97
C ASP A 27 10.87 -8.62 10.56
N THR A 28 12.18 -8.85 10.67
CA THR A 28 12.80 -10.12 10.29
C THR A 28 12.52 -11.25 11.28
N LEU A 29 12.08 -10.93 12.50
CA LEU A 29 11.73 -11.91 13.52
C LEU A 29 10.32 -12.44 13.28
N SER A 30 9.34 -11.55 13.12
CA SER A 30 7.95 -11.92 12.82
C SER A 30 7.70 -12.26 11.35
N LYS A 31 8.68 -12.02 10.48
CA LYS A 31 8.59 -12.20 9.02
C LYS A 31 7.50 -11.34 8.38
N THR A 32 7.33 -10.12 8.89
CA THR A 32 6.36 -9.16 8.38
C THR A 32 7.03 -7.93 7.78
N THR A 33 6.31 -7.26 6.89
CA THR A 33 6.67 -5.96 6.33
C THR A 33 5.48 -5.02 6.51
N SER A 34 5.72 -3.79 6.94
CA SER A 34 4.70 -2.73 6.94
C SER A 34 5.11 -1.60 6.01
N ALA A 35 4.13 -1.03 5.32
CA ALA A 35 4.32 0.10 4.42
C ALA A 35 3.38 1.22 4.82
N THR A 36 3.94 2.41 5.03
CA THR A 36 3.16 3.64 5.20
C THR A 36 3.01 4.31 3.86
N ILE A 37 1.77 4.60 3.50
CA ILE A 37 1.41 5.27 2.25
C ILE A 37 0.76 6.62 2.51
N MET A 38 0.93 7.53 1.57
CA MET A 38 0.15 8.76 1.45
C MET A 38 -0.63 8.71 0.15
N SER A 39 -1.92 9.03 0.23
CA SER A 39 -2.83 8.98 -0.91
C SER A 39 -3.17 10.37 -1.39
N TYR A 40 -3.11 10.59 -2.69
CA TYR A 40 -3.35 11.83 -3.38
C TYR A 40 -4.51 11.67 -4.38
N VAL A 41 -5.14 12.79 -4.72
CA VAL A 41 -6.19 12.81 -5.74
C VAL A 41 -5.62 12.35 -7.08
N SER A 42 -4.41 12.79 -7.42
CA SER A 42 -3.73 12.45 -8.68
C SER A 42 -2.20 12.63 -8.58
N ALA A 43 -1.49 12.14 -9.59
CA ALA A 43 -0.06 12.41 -9.75
C ALA A 43 0.25 13.92 -9.75
N ASP A 44 -0.56 14.72 -10.46
CA ASP A 44 -0.39 16.18 -10.54
C ASP A 44 -0.50 16.86 -9.17
N THR A 45 -1.42 16.38 -8.31
CA THR A 45 -1.53 16.95 -6.96
C THR A 45 -0.31 16.65 -6.10
N HIS A 46 0.27 15.45 -6.24
CA HIS A 46 1.51 15.08 -5.56
C HIS A 46 2.69 15.92 -6.07
N THR A 47 2.89 15.99 -7.39
CA THR A 47 4.01 16.73 -7.99
C THR A 47 3.93 18.24 -7.76
N SER A 48 2.71 18.78 -7.63
CA SER A 48 2.48 20.19 -7.29
C SER A 48 2.65 20.51 -5.79
N GLY A 49 3.10 19.55 -4.98
CA GLY A 49 3.34 19.73 -3.55
C GLY A 49 2.08 19.97 -2.72
N LYS A 50 0.91 19.50 -3.19
CA LYS A 50 -0.33 19.56 -2.41
C LYS A 50 -0.28 18.53 -1.28
N GLN A 51 -1.08 18.78 -0.25
CA GLN A 51 -1.24 17.83 0.85
C GLN A 51 -1.97 16.57 0.35
N PRO A 52 -1.62 15.38 0.87
CA PRO A 52 -2.35 14.16 0.56
C PRO A 52 -3.80 14.26 1.06
N ILE A 53 -4.73 13.68 0.31
CA ILE A 53 -6.14 13.59 0.70
C ILE A 53 -6.35 12.59 1.85
N GLN A 54 -5.46 11.59 1.95
CA GLN A 54 -5.33 10.72 3.10
C GLN A 54 -3.85 10.62 3.49
N GLY A 55 -3.53 11.10 4.68
CA GLY A 55 -2.20 11.01 5.26
C GLY A 55 -1.82 9.60 5.70
N ALA A 56 -0.55 9.47 6.11
CA ALA A 56 0.13 8.26 6.58
C ALA A 56 -0.79 7.11 7.02
N THR A 57 -1.08 6.21 6.09
CA THR A 57 -1.85 5.00 6.33
C THR A 57 -0.88 3.82 6.31
N THR A 58 -0.79 3.07 7.41
CA THR A 58 0.12 1.91 7.50
C THR A 58 -0.64 0.62 7.18
N ILE A 59 -0.12 -0.12 6.21
CA ILE A 59 -0.59 -1.44 5.79
C ILE A 59 0.46 -2.46 6.20
N TYR A 60 0.03 -3.51 6.91
CA TYR A 60 0.88 -4.62 7.32
C TYR A 60 0.71 -5.78 6.36
N MET A 61 1.81 -6.47 6.05
CA MET A 61 1.89 -7.50 5.05
C MET A 61 2.80 -8.62 5.55
N GLN A 62 2.53 -9.84 5.13
CA GLN A 62 3.41 -10.97 5.38
C GLN A 62 4.54 -11.03 4.37
N GLY A 63 5.69 -11.51 4.83
CA GLY A 63 6.90 -11.65 4.05
C GLY A 63 7.94 -10.55 4.33
N VAL A 64 9.16 -10.85 3.91
CA VAL A 64 10.31 -9.94 3.94
C VAL A 64 10.99 -10.00 2.58
N PRO A 65 11.65 -8.93 2.13
CA PRO A 65 12.35 -8.94 0.84
C PRO A 65 13.49 -9.95 0.84
N ASP A 66 13.81 -10.48 -0.34
CA ASP A 66 15.05 -11.21 -0.56
C ASP A 66 16.26 -10.29 -0.34
N ALA A 67 17.43 -10.88 -0.08
CA ALA A 67 18.64 -10.13 0.31
C ALA A 67 19.06 -8.99 -0.64
N ASN A 68 18.67 -9.05 -1.91
CA ASN A 68 18.99 -8.05 -2.92
C ASN A 68 17.74 -7.31 -3.47
N GLU A 69 16.57 -7.52 -2.87
CA GLU A 69 15.35 -6.82 -3.26
C GLU A 69 15.20 -5.54 -2.42
N GLY A 70 14.96 -4.41 -3.09
CA GLY A 70 14.71 -3.14 -2.40
C GLY A 70 13.42 -3.19 -1.59
N ALA A 71 13.49 -2.76 -0.33
CA ALA A 71 12.34 -2.80 0.60
C ALA A 71 11.09 -2.08 0.07
N ILE A 72 11.27 -0.92 -0.57
CA ILE A 72 10.18 -0.16 -1.19
C ILE A 72 9.56 -0.98 -2.34
N SER A 73 10.37 -1.46 -3.27
CA SER A 73 9.89 -2.23 -4.42
C SER A 73 9.21 -3.54 -4.03
N PHE A 74 9.72 -4.21 -2.99
CA PHE A 74 9.06 -5.39 -2.42
C PHE A 74 7.68 -5.03 -1.85
N ALA A 75 7.59 -3.97 -1.04
CA ALA A 75 6.33 -3.51 -0.49
C ALA A 75 5.32 -3.10 -1.57
N GLU A 76 5.75 -2.36 -2.60
CA GLU A 76 4.89 -1.96 -3.72
C GLU A 76 4.29 -3.16 -4.45
N LYS A 77 5.12 -4.18 -4.75
CA LYS A 77 4.65 -5.43 -5.36
C LYS A 77 3.63 -6.15 -4.48
N LEU A 78 3.88 -6.23 -3.17
CA LEU A 78 2.95 -6.85 -2.24
C LEU A 78 1.62 -6.07 -2.18
N LEU A 79 1.65 -4.74 -2.12
CA LEU A 79 0.47 -3.90 -2.00
C LEU A 79 -0.52 -4.08 -3.15
N ILE A 80 -0.04 -4.38 -4.35
CA ILE A 80 -0.89 -4.56 -5.54
C ILE A 80 -1.38 -6.00 -5.76
N VAL A 81 -0.94 -6.96 -4.94
CA VAL A 81 -1.40 -8.36 -5.04
C VAL A 81 -2.91 -8.42 -4.91
N SER A 82 -3.56 -9.10 -5.85
CA SER A 82 -5.01 -9.32 -5.85
C SER A 82 -5.49 -9.96 -4.55
N LYS A 83 -6.69 -9.57 -4.10
CA LYS A 83 -7.37 -10.30 -3.03
C LYS A 83 -7.55 -11.76 -3.46
N PRO A 84 -7.24 -12.76 -2.61
CA PRO A 84 -7.58 -14.14 -2.88
C PRO A 84 -9.08 -14.30 -3.14
N ALA A 85 -9.45 -15.30 -3.94
CA ALA A 85 -10.86 -15.64 -4.16
C ALA A 85 -11.51 -15.98 -2.82
N ASP A 86 -12.79 -15.59 -2.64
CA ASP A 86 -13.51 -15.88 -1.40
C ASP A 86 -13.52 -17.41 -1.14
N GLY A 87 -12.97 -17.80 0.01
CA GLY A 87 -12.76 -19.21 0.40
C GLY A 87 -11.31 -19.58 0.67
N ASP A 88 -10.35 -18.78 0.20
CA ASP A 88 -8.93 -19.00 0.46
C ASP A 88 -8.51 -18.28 1.77
N GLN A 89 -8.58 -19.02 2.89
CA GLN A 89 -8.28 -18.53 4.24
C GLN A 89 -6.78 -18.23 4.48
N THR A 90 -5.95 -18.31 3.44
CA THR A 90 -4.52 -17.99 3.51
C THR A 90 -4.23 -16.49 3.56
N ALA A 91 -5.25 -15.65 3.35
CA ALA A 91 -5.17 -14.23 3.66
C ALA A 91 -5.06 -14.04 5.18
N GLU A 92 -3.85 -14.12 5.73
CA GLU A 92 -3.57 -13.74 7.11
C GLU A 92 -4.05 -12.30 7.31
N VAL A 93 -5.22 -12.17 7.95
CA VAL A 93 -5.75 -10.92 8.45
C VAL A 93 -4.82 -10.53 9.59
N LEU A 94 -3.80 -9.74 9.28
CA LEU A 94 -2.97 -9.16 10.32
C LEU A 94 -3.88 -8.26 11.18
N PRO A 95 -3.93 -8.47 12.51
CA PRO A 95 -4.94 -7.86 13.39
C PRO A 95 -4.80 -6.33 13.57
N TYR A 96 -3.81 -5.73 12.90
CA TYR A 96 -3.46 -4.32 13.06
C TYR A 96 -3.26 -3.68 11.68
N GLY A 97 -3.88 -2.51 11.48
CA GLY A 97 -3.65 -1.65 10.31
C GLY A 97 -4.84 -1.50 9.37
N ALA A 98 -4.62 -0.72 8.30
CA ALA A 98 -5.59 -0.53 7.24
C ALA A 98 -5.77 -1.81 6.40
N ASN A 99 -6.84 -1.86 5.61
CA ASN A 99 -7.13 -2.99 4.72
C ASN A 99 -5.92 -3.37 3.83
N ARG A 100 -5.39 -4.58 4.01
CA ARG A 100 -4.26 -5.15 3.26
C ARG A 100 -4.43 -5.06 1.74
N TYR A 101 -5.67 -5.17 1.27
CA TYR A 101 -6.01 -5.23 -0.15
C TYR A 101 -6.52 -3.88 -0.69
N MET A 102 -6.33 -2.78 0.04
CA MET A 102 -6.76 -1.45 -0.40
C MET A 102 -6.23 -1.08 -1.79
N LEU A 103 -5.00 -1.51 -2.12
CA LEU A 103 -4.33 -1.22 -3.39
C LEU A 103 -4.28 -2.42 -4.34
N ALA A 104 -5.03 -3.49 -4.05
CA ALA A 104 -5.03 -4.71 -4.86
C ALA A 104 -5.45 -4.42 -6.32
N GLY A 105 -4.70 -4.96 -7.27
CA GLY A 105 -4.90 -4.72 -8.70
C GLY A 105 -4.39 -3.37 -9.21
N GLY A 106 -3.76 -2.56 -8.34
CA GLY A 106 -3.13 -1.31 -8.73
C GLY A 106 -1.94 -1.49 -9.67
N THR A 107 -1.55 -0.41 -10.34
CA THR A 107 -0.39 -0.39 -11.25
C THR A 107 0.72 0.47 -10.68
N ILE A 108 1.95 -0.06 -10.61
CA ILE A 108 3.13 0.73 -10.22
C ILE A 108 3.50 1.65 -11.37
N VAL A 109 3.63 2.94 -11.08
CA VAL A 109 3.98 4.02 -12.03
C VAL A 109 5.18 4.80 -11.49
N GLU A 110 5.95 5.44 -12.37
CA GLU A 110 7.11 6.26 -11.97
C GLU A 110 6.72 7.60 -11.35
#